data_AF-A0A8X6HTP5-F1
#
_entry.id   AF-A0A8X6HTP5-F1
#
_cell.length_a   1.000
_cell.length_b   1.000
_cell.length_c   1.000
_cell.angle_alpha   90.00
_cell.angle_beta   90.00
_cell.angle_gamma   90.00
#
_symmetry.space_group_name_H-M   'P 1'
#
loop_
_entity.id
_entity.type
_entity.pdbx_description
1 polymer ?
#
loop_
_entity_poly.entity_id
_entity_poly.type
_entity_poly.pdbx_seq_one_letter_code
_entity_poly.pdbx_strand_id
1 'polypeptide(L)'
;MAFLTKGRKEDLRRLAWEIGLFEAEDLRILDIKQLILSSEGYEENTIKDLFMTIIEERMENSKVAEQAAERDRRRVEMDFELQKLKHKREFRMVRRAKIRIEKADSQI
;
A
#
# COMPACT_ATOMS: atom_id res chain seq x y z
N MET A 1 -10.03 -21.42 21.96
CA MET A 1 -9.88 -19.95 21.81
C MET A 1 -8.57 -19.52 21.12
N ALA A 2 -8.13 -20.17 20.02
CA ALA A 2 -6.90 -19.82 19.31
C ALA A 2 -7.09 -18.82 18.15
N PHE A 3 -8.34 -18.47 17.80
CA PHE A 3 -8.57 -17.64 16.62
C PHE A 3 -8.24 -16.16 16.87
N LEU A 4 -8.48 -15.64 18.07
CA LEU A 4 -8.14 -14.26 18.46
C LEU A 4 -6.63 -13.98 18.49
N THR A 5 -5.77 -15.00 18.36
CA THR A 5 -4.31 -14.80 18.19
C THR A 5 -3.90 -14.63 16.73
N LYS A 6 -4.81 -14.81 15.77
CA LYS A 6 -4.51 -14.70 14.32
C LYS A 6 -4.42 -13.25 13.83
N GLY A 7 -5.06 -12.32 14.53
CA GLY A 7 -5.07 -10.90 14.19
C GLY A 7 -4.13 -10.05 15.05
N ARG A 8 -3.97 -8.79 14.64
CA ARG A 8 -3.23 -7.73 15.33
C ARG A 8 -4.13 -7.04 16.37
N LYS A 9 -3.53 -6.16 17.19
CA LYS A 9 -4.27 -5.35 18.18
C LYS A 9 -5.38 -4.54 17.51
N GLU A 10 -5.12 -3.98 16.33
CA GLU A 10 -6.07 -3.19 15.54
C GLU A 10 -7.28 -4.02 15.12
N ASP A 11 -7.06 -5.26 14.67
CA ASP A 11 -8.15 -6.15 14.26
C ASP A 11 -9.05 -6.48 15.45
N LEU A 12 -8.43 -6.71 16.62
CA LEU A 12 -9.16 -7.01 17.86
C LEU A 12 -9.98 -5.81 18.35
N ARG A 13 -9.41 -4.60 18.28
CA ARG A 13 -10.14 -3.35 18.59
C ARG A 13 -11.31 -3.15 17.65
N ARG A 14 -11.12 -3.40 16.35
CA ARG A 14 -12.19 -3.31 15.37
C ARG A 14 -13.29 -4.33 15.65
N LEU A 15 -12.93 -5.58 15.96
CA LEU A 15 -13.90 -6.61 16.34
C LEU A 15 -14.71 -6.18 17.57
N ALA A 16 -14.05 -5.69 18.61
CA ALA A 16 -14.72 -5.21 19.82
C ALA A 16 -15.71 -4.08 19.50
N TRP A 17 -15.30 -3.12 18.67
CA TRP A 17 -16.18 -2.05 18.21
C TRP A 17 -17.39 -2.58 17.41
N GLU A 18 -17.18 -3.54 16.50
CA GLU A 18 -18.25 -4.12 15.67
C GLU A 18 -19.28 -4.90 16.51
N ILE A 19 -18.88 -5.48 17.65
CA ILE A 19 -19.78 -6.15 18.58
C ILE A 19 -20.29 -5.25 19.71
N GLY A 20 -20.10 -3.93 19.59
CA GLY A 20 -20.65 -2.91 20.50
C GLY A 20 -19.89 -2.72 21.81
N LEU A 21 -18.67 -3.25 21.93
CA LEU A 21 -17.80 -2.99 23.06
C LEU A 21 -17.02 -1.69 22.81
N PHE A 22 -17.30 -0.66 23.60
CA PHE A 22 -16.53 0.58 23.58
C PHE A 22 -15.19 0.37 24.31
N GLU A 23 -14.10 0.36 23.56
CA GLU A 23 -12.76 0.18 24.10
C GLU A 23 -12.04 1.52 24.28
N ALA A 24 -11.41 1.72 25.44
CA ALA A 24 -10.40 2.76 25.61
C ALA A 24 -9.15 2.42 24.77
N GLU A 25 -8.53 3.42 24.12
CA GLU A 25 -7.42 3.22 23.17
C GLU A 25 -6.20 2.47 23.77
N ASP A 26 -6.07 2.50 25.08
CA ASP A 26 -4.89 2.05 25.83
C ASP A 26 -4.96 0.59 26.32
N LEU A 27 -6.07 -0.11 26.10
CA LEU A 27 -6.23 -1.50 26.58
C LEU A 27 -5.15 -2.44 26.02
N ARG A 28 -4.65 -3.38 26.84
CA ARG A 28 -3.68 -4.39 26.37
C ARG A 28 -4.41 -5.44 25.55
N ILE A 29 -3.69 -6.11 24.64
CA ILE A 29 -4.23 -7.18 23.79
C ILE A 29 -4.96 -8.26 24.61
N LEU A 30 -4.43 -8.61 25.77
CA LEU A 30 -5.06 -9.60 26.66
C LEU A 30 -6.38 -9.11 27.23
N ASP A 31 -6.44 -7.83 27.64
CA ASP A 31 -7.65 -7.24 28.22
C ASP A 31 -8.76 -7.16 27.17
N ILE A 32 -8.42 -6.77 25.93
CA ILE A 32 -9.33 -6.76 24.77
C ILE A 32 -9.91 -8.16 24.49
N LYS A 33 -9.03 -9.17 24.44
CA LYS A 33 -9.47 -10.57 24.23
C LYS A 33 -10.43 -11.02 25.32
N GLN A 34 -10.11 -10.70 26.57
CA GLN A 34 -10.96 -11.07 27.69
C GLN A 34 -12.32 -10.37 27.64
N LEU A 35 -12.35 -9.10 27.23
CA LEU A 35 -13.58 -8.33 27.05
C LEU A 35 -14.48 -8.95 25.97
N ILE A 36 -13.92 -9.30 24.81
CA ILE A 36 -14.64 -9.99 23.73
C ILE A 36 -15.22 -11.32 24.22
N LEU A 37 -14.41 -12.14 24.89
CA LEU A 37 -14.83 -13.46 25.40
C LEU A 37 -15.88 -13.36 26.51
N SER A 38 -15.93 -12.24 27.22
CA SER A 38 -16.87 -11.99 28.32
C SER A 38 -18.09 -11.16 27.89
N SER A 39 -18.23 -10.89 26.59
CA SER A 39 -19.35 -10.12 26.06
C SER A 39 -20.68 -10.88 26.20
N GLU A 40 -21.73 -10.13 26.49
CA GLU A 40 -23.08 -10.69 26.53
C GLU A 40 -23.48 -11.15 25.12
N GLY A 41 -23.92 -12.41 24.99
CA GLY A 41 -24.25 -12.98 23.69
C GLY A 41 -23.05 -13.49 22.88
N TYR A 42 -21.87 -13.69 23.50
CA TYR A 42 -20.73 -14.32 22.85
C TYR A 42 -21.10 -15.68 22.23
N GLU A 43 -20.97 -15.79 20.91
CA GLU A 43 -21.07 -17.04 20.16
C GLU A 43 -19.78 -17.23 19.35
N GLU A 44 -19.04 -18.31 19.65
CA GLU A 44 -17.66 -18.48 19.18
C GLU A 44 -17.55 -18.48 17.65
N ASN A 45 -18.48 -19.10 16.92
CA ASN A 45 -18.38 -19.19 15.46
C ASN A 45 -18.64 -17.84 14.80
N THR A 46 -19.65 -17.11 15.25
CA THR A 46 -20.02 -15.78 14.77
C THR A 46 -18.87 -14.80 14.99
N ILE A 47 -18.29 -14.80 16.20
CA ILE A 47 -17.16 -13.92 16.52
C ILE A 47 -15.93 -14.31 15.70
N LYS A 48 -15.69 -15.60 15.51
CA LYS A 48 -14.58 -16.09 14.69
C LYS A 48 -14.74 -15.70 13.23
N ASP A 49 -15.93 -15.88 12.65
CA ASP A 49 -16.20 -15.55 11.25
C ASP A 49 -16.05 -14.05 11.01
N LEU A 50 -16.61 -13.23 11.90
CA LEU A 50 -16.44 -11.78 11.87
C LEU A 50 -14.97 -11.36 11.95
N PHE A 51 -14.22 -11.97 12.88
CA PHE A 51 -12.79 -11.66 13.04
C PHE A 51 -11.96 -12.04 11.81
N MET A 52 -12.29 -13.16 11.16
CA MET A 52 -11.62 -13.57 9.94
C MET A 52 -11.90 -12.61 8.80
N THR A 53 -13.15 -12.15 8.64
CA THR A 53 -13.50 -11.12 7.65
C THR A 53 -12.71 -9.83 7.87
N ILE A 54 -12.60 -9.35 9.11
CA ILE A 54 -11.79 -8.16 9.44
C ILE A 54 -10.32 -8.33 9.01
N ILE A 55 -9.74 -9.51 9.28
CA ILE A 55 -8.35 -9.82 8.91
C ILE A 55 -8.20 -9.86 7.38
N GLU A 56 -9.13 -10.50 6.68
CA GLU A 56 -9.15 -10.61 5.22
C GLU A 56 -9.26 -9.24 4.55
N GLU A 57 -10.18 -8.37 5.01
CA GLU A 57 -10.31 -7.00 4.51
C GLU A 57 -9.02 -6.20 4.65
N ARG A 58 -8.35 -6.31 5.81
CA ARG A 58 -7.06 -5.64 6.01
C ARG A 58 -6.00 -6.15 5.03
N MET A 59 -5.94 -7.47 4.80
CA MET A 59 -4.98 -8.05 3.86
C MET A 59 -5.25 -7.59 2.43
N GLU A 60 -6.51 -7.56 2.00
CA GLU A 60 -6.88 -7.09 0.66
C GLU A 60 -6.54 -5.60 0.49
N ASN A 61 -6.85 -4.76 1.48
CA ASN A 61 -6.48 -3.34 1.45
C ASN A 61 -4.96 -3.13 1.34
N SER A 62 -4.16 -3.94 2.06
CA SER A 62 -2.69 -3.88 1.95
C SER A 62 -2.21 -4.26 0.56
N LYS A 63 -2.82 -5.28 -0.06
CA LYS A 63 -2.47 -5.73 -1.41
C LYS A 63 -2.81 -4.69 -2.47
N VAL A 64 -3.97 -4.04 -2.35
CA VAL A 64 -4.36 -2.93 -3.23
C VAL A 64 -3.38 -1.76 -3.09
N ALA A 65 -3.00 -1.40 -1.86
CA ALA A 65 -2.01 -0.34 -1.62
C ALA A 65 -0.64 -0.67 -2.22
N GLU A 66 -0.18 -1.92 -2.08
CA GLU A 66 1.08 -2.38 -2.67
C GLU A 66 1.04 -2.34 -4.20
N GLN A 67 -0.06 -2.79 -4.81
CA GLN A 67 -0.25 -2.72 -6.27
C GLN A 67 -0.28 -1.28 -6.78
N ALA A 68 -0.90 -0.35 -6.04
CA ALA A 68 -0.89 1.07 -6.38
C ALA A 68 0.53 1.64 -6.33
N ALA A 69 1.29 1.36 -5.26
CA ALA A 69 2.67 1.79 -5.12
C ALA A 69 3.58 1.25 -6.23
N GLU A 70 3.40 0.00 -6.63
CA GLU A 70 4.14 -0.62 -7.74
C GLU A 70 3.81 0.04 -9.09
N ARG A 71 2.53 0.36 -9.35
CA ARG A 71 2.14 1.10 -10.56
C ARG A 71 2.79 2.47 -10.61
N ASP A 72 2.81 3.20 -9.49
CA ASP A 72 3.42 4.52 -9.43
C ASP A 72 4.93 4.46 -9.67
N ARG A 73 5.62 3.47 -9.08
CA ARG A 73 7.05 3.23 -9.36
C ARG A 73 7.32 3.00 -10.84
N ARG A 74 6.54 2.15 -11.50
CA ARG A 74 6.66 1.89 -12.95
C ARG A 74 6.43 3.14 -13.78
N ARG A 75 5.47 3.99 -13.39
CA ARG A 75 5.22 5.27 -14.10
C ARG A 75 6.43 6.19 -13.98
N VAL A 76 6.99 6.33 -12.78
CA VAL A 76 8.19 7.15 -12.55
C VAL A 76 9.38 6.62 -13.34
N GLU A 77 9.60 5.31 -13.38
CA GLU A 77 10.69 4.69 -14.14
C GLU A 77 10.53 4.90 -15.64
N MET A 78 9.31 4.71 -16.16
CA MET A 78 9.00 4.96 -17.58
C MET A 78 9.21 6.43 -17.96
N ASP A 79 8.78 7.36 -17.11
CA ASP A 79 8.97 8.79 -17.33
C ASP A 79 10.46 9.18 -17.32
N PHE A 80 11.24 8.59 -16.40
CA PHE A 80 12.68 8.79 -16.33
C PHE A 80 13.39 8.31 -17.61
N GLU A 81 13.10 7.09 -18.07
CA GLU A 81 13.69 6.57 -19.32
C GLU A 81 13.25 7.38 -20.55
N LEU A 82 12.00 7.86 -20.59
CA LEU A 82 11.53 8.74 -21.65
C LEU A 82 12.29 10.08 -21.66
N GLN A 83 12.52 10.69 -20.50
CA GLN A 83 13.31 11.92 -20.39
C GLN A 83 14.75 11.72 -20.86
N LYS A 84 15.38 10.60 -20.48
CA LYS A 84 16.73 10.24 -20.93
C LYS A 84 16.82 10.09 -22.44
N LEU A 85 15.81 9.47 -23.07
CA LEU A 85 15.74 9.34 -24.53
C LEU A 85 15.56 10.69 -25.22
N LYS A 86 14.69 11.56 -24.69
CA LYS A 86 14.50 12.93 -25.20
C LYS A 86 15.80 13.72 -25.16
N HIS A 87 16.49 13.72 -24.02
CA HIS A 87 17.76 14.40 -23.85
C HIS A 87 18.83 13.87 -24.82
N LYS A 88 18.95 12.53 -24.97
CA LYS A 88 19.87 11.91 -25.93
C LYS A 88 19.53 12.25 -27.38
N ARG A 89 18.25 12.42 -27.72
CA ARG A 89 17.80 12.84 -29.05
C ARG A 89 18.16 14.30 -29.31
N GLU A 90 17.85 15.19 -28.37
CA GLU A 90 18.19 16.61 -28.43
C GLU A 90 19.69 16.82 -28.58
N PHE A 91 20.49 16.17 -27.75
CA PHE A 91 21.96 16.24 -27.85
C PHE A 91 22.46 15.82 -29.23
N ARG A 92 21.92 14.74 -29.80
CA ARG A 92 22.27 14.30 -31.17
C ARG A 92 21.85 15.31 -32.23
N MET A 93 20.69 15.96 -32.09
CA MET A 93 20.23 16.99 -33.04
C MET A 93 21.13 18.23 -33.00
N VAL A 94 21.44 18.73 -31.80
CA VAL A 94 22.34 19.88 -31.62
C VAL A 94 23.73 19.58 -32.19
N ARG A 95 24.29 18.41 -31.87
CA ARG A 95 25.61 17.99 -32.40
C ARG A 95 25.61 17.93 -33.93
N ARG A 96 24.56 17.40 -34.55
CA ARG A 96 24.43 17.34 -36.01
C ARG A 96 24.29 18.73 -36.63
N ALA A 97 23.52 19.63 -36.02
CA ALA A 97 23.36 21.00 -36.48
C ALA A 97 24.70 21.74 -36.46
N LYS A 98 25.47 21.61 -35.37
CA LYS A 98 26.81 22.20 -35.25
C LYS A 98 27.76 21.74 -36.37
N ILE A 99 27.83 20.44 -36.63
CA ILE A 99 28.66 19.88 -37.71
C ILE A 99 28.24 20.42 -39.10
N ARG A 100 26.94 20.65 -39.33
CA ARG A 100 26.47 21.21 -40.61
C ARG A 100 26.90 22.67 -40.80
N ILE A 101 26.88 23.47 -39.73
CA ILE A 101 27.33 24.86 -39.76
C ILE A 101 28.83 24.93 -40.05
N GLU A 102 29.66 24.19 -39.29
CA GLU A 102 31.12 24.17 -39.47
C GLU A 102 31.54 23.76 -40.89
N LYS A 103 30.81 22.81 -41.50
CA LYS A 103 31.06 22.40 -42.88
C LYS A 103 30.65 23.45 -43.91
N ALA A 104 29.59 24.22 -43.66
CA ALA A 104 29.18 25.29 -44.56
C ALA A 104 30.17 26.46 -44.52
N ASP A 105 30.68 26.79 -43.34
CA ASP A 105 31.67 27.87 -43.15
C ASP A 105 33.05 27.53 -43.75
N SER A 106 33.39 26.24 -43.89
CA SER A 106 34.65 25.79 -44.50
C SER A 106 34.65 25.76 -46.03
N GLN A 107 33.50 26.07 -46.67
CA GLN A 107 33.33 26.04 -48.14
C GLN A 107 33.21 27.44 -48.76
N ILE A 108 33.35 28.50 -47.95
CA ILE A 108 33.39 29.92 -48.35
C ILE A 108 34.83 30.41 -48.19
#